data_AF-A0A8H7UWY8-F1
#
_entry.id   AF-A0A8H7UWY8-F1
#
_cell.length_a   1.000
_cell.length_b   1.000
_cell.length_c   1.000
_cell.angle_alpha   90.00
_cell.angle_beta   90.00
_cell.angle_gamma   90.00
#
_symmetry.space_group_name_H-M   'P 1'
#
loop_
_entity.id
_entity.type
_entity.pdbx_description
1 polymer ?
#
loop_
_entity_poly.entity_id
_entity_poly.type
_entity_poly.pdbx_seq_one_letter_code
_entity_poly.pdbx_strand_id
1 'polypeptide(L)'
;MSRPQEDGVIRFGDHVSIKHVSTNRYLTSQQGTYESGSFQQRVFTVEGSPNDESTWIVLPPTITEEEAGYEVGFEDNIRLKHVTDRANLHSHEIESPVSGQQEVSCFGNDDSTDENDVWRVEQYDQDDEQYDNFWRVDQPVILRHVATGKLLHSHEISLADGGNEVTAFEGLDDNDKWAVSFD
;
A
#
# COMPACT_ATOMS: atom_id res chain seq x y z
N MET A 1 -0.72 -17.84 6.97
CA MET A 1 -0.31 -16.67 6.18
C MET A 1 0.95 -17.06 5.44
N SER A 2 0.99 -16.91 4.11
CA SER A 2 2.26 -17.05 3.38
C SER A 2 3.07 -15.79 3.67
N ARG A 3 4.20 -15.92 4.35
CA ARG A 3 5.20 -14.84 4.40
C ARG A 3 6.16 -15.05 3.23
N PRO A 4 6.88 -13.99 2.78
CA PRO A 4 7.94 -14.14 1.81
C PRO A 4 8.92 -15.24 2.23
N GLN A 5 9.43 -15.96 1.23
CA GLN A 5 10.36 -17.06 1.43
C GLN A 5 11.75 -16.54 1.86
N GLU A 6 12.69 -17.44 2.15
CA GLU A 6 14.05 -17.06 2.59
C GLU A 6 14.80 -16.19 1.56
N ASP A 7 14.39 -16.22 0.29
CA ASP A 7 14.95 -15.38 -0.77
C ASP A 7 14.50 -13.91 -0.69
N GLY A 8 13.52 -13.59 0.16
CA GLY A 8 12.99 -12.24 0.36
C GLY A 8 12.21 -11.69 -0.84
N VAL A 9 11.92 -12.49 -1.87
CA VAL A 9 11.12 -12.05 -3.02
C VAL A 9 9.64 -12.07 -2.65
N ILE A 10 8.95 -10.95 -2.89
CA ILE A 10 7.52 -10.83 -2.67
C ILE A 10 6.77 -11.55 -3.79
N ARG A 11 5.79 -12.36 -3.41
CA ARG A 11 4.95 -13.12 -4.35
C ARG A 11 3.48 -12.80 -4.15
N PHE A 12 2.69 -12.97 -5.21
CA PHE A 12 1.24 -12.92 -5.09
C PHE A 12 0.76 -13.95 -4.05
N GLY A 13 -0.13 -13.53 -3.16
CA GLY A 13 -0.63 -14.29 -2.01
C GLY A 13 0.17 -14.07 -0.72
N ASP A 14 1.33 -13.42 -0.77
CA ASP A 14 2.09 -13.10 0.43
C ASP A 14 1.39 -12.07 1.30
N HIS A 15 1.53 -12.26 2.61
CA HIS A 15 1.08 -11.36 3.65
C HIS A 15 2.25 -10.49 4.06
N VAL A 16 2.12 -9.19 3.81
CA VAL A 16 3.17 -8.19 3.98
C VAL A 16 2.73 -7.09 4.92
N SER A 17 3.70 -6.49 5.60
CA SER A 17 3.52 -5.23 6.30
C SER A 17 4.35 -4.16 5.60
N ILE A 18 3.68 -3.07 5.23
CA ILE A 18 4.25 -2.03 4.36
C ILE A 18 4.60 -0.85 5.27
N LYS A 19 5.89 -0.55 5.38
CA LYS A 19 6.45 0.46 6.26
C LYS A 19 6.74 1.72 5.45
N HIS A 20 6.24 2.85 5.93
CA HIS A 20 6.64 4.16 5.44
C HIS A 20 8.06 4.45 5.94
N VAL A 21 9.02 4.56 5.03
CA VAL A 21 10.45 4.60 5.37
C VAL A 21 10.80 5.84 6.17
N SER A 22 10.25 7.01 5.79
CA SER A 22 10.60 8.29 6.42
C SER A 22 10.12 8.41 7.87
N THR A 23 8.97 7.81 8.22
CA THR A 23 8.41 7.89 9.58
C THR A 23 8.56 6.59 10.39
N ASN A 24 9.03 5.50 9.77
CA ASN A 24 9.08 4.16 10.36
C ASN A 24 7.72 3.64 10.87
N ARG A 25 6.62 4.07 10.24
CA ARG A 25 5.25 3.67 10.60
C ARG A 25 4.68 2.69 9.58
N TYR A 26 3.82 1.79 10.02
CA TYR A 26 3.22 0.77 9.15
C TYR A 26 1.86 1.19 8.63
N LEU A 27 1.60 0.93 7.34
CA LEU A 27 0.31 1.11 6.69
C LEU A 27 -0.73 0.21 7.35
N THR A 28 -1.83 0.82 7.78
CA THR A 28 -2.88 0.18 8.57
C THR A 28 -4.25 0.69 8.17
N SER A 29 -5.23 -0.14 8.40
CA SER A 29 -6.66 0.18 8.39
C SER A 29 -7.29 -0.41 9.65
N GLN A 30 -8.44 0.10 10.04
CA GLN A 30 -9.28 -0.51 11.06
C GLN A 30 -10.74 -0.14 10.82
N GLN A 31 -11.67 -0.80 11.51
CA GLN A 31 -13.08 -0.43 11.46
C GLN A 31 -13.29 1.06 11.80
N GLY A 32 -14.05 1.74 10.94
CA GLY A 32 -14.30 3.18 11.00
C GLY A 32 -14.06 3.85 9.66
N THR A 33 -14.85 4.87 9.36
CA THR A 33 -14.79 5.61 8.09
C THR A 33 -14.22 7.00 8.31
N TYR A 34 -13.81 7.66 7.23
CA TYR A 34 -13.58 9.10 7.27
C TYR A 34 -14.88 9.85 7.61
N GLU A 35 -14.76 11.00 8.28
CA GLU A 35 -15.89 11.89 8.61
C GLU A 35 -16.15 12.94 7.50
N SER A 36 -15.31 12.93 6.45
CA SER A 36 -15.37 13.77 5.26
C SER A 36 -14.90 12.97 4.04
N GLY A 37 -14.82 13.60 2.88
CA GLY A 37 -14.35 12.93 1.66
C GLY A 37 -15.35 11.87 1.20
N SER A 38 -14.86 10.64 1.00
CA SER A 38 -15.67 9.54 0.44
C SER A 38 -16.56 8.85 1.47
N PHE A 39 -16.31 9.06 2.77
CA PHE A 39 -16.88 8.27 3.86
C PHE A 39 -16.57 6.76 3.77
N GLN A 40 -15.55 6.36 3.02
CA GLN A 40 -15.04 4.99 3.01
C GLN A 40 -14.15 4.71 4.22
N GLN A 41 -13.74 3.45 4.39
CA GLN A 41 -12.90 3.04 5.49
C GLN A 41 -11.55 3.76 5.43
N ARG A 42 -11.09 4.22 6.59
CA ARG A 42 -9.88 5.04 6.69
C ARG A 42 -8.60 4.22 6.62
N VAL A 43 -7.56 4.80 6.02
CA VAL A 43 -6.20 4.25 5.94
C VAL A 43 -5.23 5.27 6.52
N PHE A 44 -4.27 4.79 7.31
CA PHE A 44 -3.32 5.62 8.04
C PHE A 44 -2.05 4.83 8.36
N THR A 45 -1.01 5.48 8.87
CA THR A 45 0.16 4.77 9.40
C THR A 45 0.30 4.86 10.92
N VAL A 46 0.73 3.77 11.54
CA VAL A 46 0.90 3.65 13.00
C VAL A 46 2.33 3.26 13.40
N GLU A 47 2.75 3.67 14.59
CA GLU A 47 4.01 3.21 15.20
C GLU A 47 3.87 1.81 15.80
N GLY A 48 5.02 1.18 16.07
CA GLY A 48 5.11 -0.12 16.73
C GLY A 48 5.37 -1.26 15.76
N SER A 49 5.34 -2.49 16.27
CA SER A 49 5.54 -3.69 15.46
C SER A 49 4.28 -4.05 14.68
N PRO A 50 4.42 -4.64 13.49
CA PRO A 50 3.29 -5.09 12.70
C PRO A 50 2.39 -6.10 13.43
N ASN A 51 1.09 -6.02 13.17
CA ASN A 51 0.08 -6.96 13.63
C ASN A 51 -0.95 -7.23 12.51
N ASP A 52 -2.02 -7.94 12.81
CA ASP A 52 -3.03 -8.30 11.82
C ASP A 52 -3.66 -7.06 11.13
N GLU A 53 -3.84 -5.95 11.85
CA GLU A 53 -4.38 -4.68 11.31
C GLU A 53 -3.40 -3.92 10.40
N SER A 54 -2.12 -4.26 10.45
CA SER A 54 -1.09 -3.74 9.54
C SER A 54 -0.62 -4.77 8.52
N THR A 55 -1.41 -5.85 8.32
CA THR A 55 -1.09 -6.91 7.38
C THR A 55 -1.96 -6.79 6.13
N TRP A 56 -1.32 -6.87 4.97
CA TRP A 56 -1.93 -6.78 3.65
C TRP A 56 -1.58 -8.01 2.82
N ILE A 57 -2.50 -8.50 2.01
CA ILE A 57 -2.26 -9.56 1.05
C ILE A 57 -1.96 -8.92 -0.30
N VAL A 58 -0.82 -9.28 -0.89
CA VAL A 58 -0.47 -8.88 -2.25
C VAL A 58 -1.27 -9.76 -3.22
N LEU A 59 -2.17 -9.18 -3.99
CA LEU A 59 -3.01 -9.89 -4.95
C LEU A 59 -2.75 -9.37 -6.35
N PRO A 60 -2.93 -10.19 -7.38
CA PRO A 60 -2.86 -9.70 -8.74
C PRO A 60 -4.18 -8.95 -9.09
N PRO A 61 -4.20 -8.20 -10.21
CA PRO A 61 -5.43 -7.58 -10.73
C PRO A 61 -6.50 -8.63 -11.03
N THR A 62 -7.76 -8.24 -11.19
CA THR A 62 -8.85 -9.23 -11.41
C THR A 62 -8.78 -9.95 -12.75
N ILE A 63 -8.20 -9.32 -13.76
CA ILE A 63 -8.04 -9.87 -15.12
C ILE A 63 -6.55 -9.99 -15.39
N THR A 64 -6.00 -11.17 -15.17
CA THR A 64 -4.57 -11.48 -15.30
C THR A 64 -4.36 -13.00 -15.41
N GLU A 65 -3.19 -13.40 -15.90
CA GLU A 65 -2.71 -14.80 -15.87
C GLU A 65 -1.86 -15.09 -14.62
N GLU A 66 -1.52 -14.06 -13.83
CA GLU A 66 -0.75 -14.18 -12.59
C GLU A 66 -1.53 -14.93 -11.49
N GLU A 67 -0.86 -15.86 -10.81
CA GLU A 67 -1.45 -16.67 -9.74
C GLU A 67 -0.67 -16.56 -8.43
N ALA A 68 -1.27 -17.02 -7.33
CA ALA A 68 -0.59 -17.06 -6.04
C ALA A 68 0.72 -17.88 -6.13
N GLY A 69 1.81 -17.31 -5.62
CA GLY A 69 3.16 -17.87 -5.69
C GLY A 69 4.03 -17.32 -6.83
N TYR A 70 3.47 -16.57 -7.78
CA TYR A 70 4.24 -15.88 -8.80
C TYR A 70 4.98 -14.67 -8.20
N GLU A 71 6.21 -14.44 -8.65
CA GLU A 71 7.08 -13.35 -8.19
C GLU A 71 6.55 -12.02 -8.71
N VAL A 72 6.49 -11.01 -7.82
CA VAL A 72 6.07 -9.67 -8.21
C VAL A 72 7.29 -8.91 -8.72
N GLY A 73 7.29 -8.59 -10.00
CA GLY A 73 8.28 -7.76 -10.66
C GLY A 73 8.02 -6.27 -10.47
N PHE A 74 9.02 -5.45 -10.81
CA PHE A 74 8.78 -4.04 -11.05
C PHE A 74 7.93 -3.84 -12.30
N GLU A 75 7.13 -2.77 -12.29
CA GLU A 75 6.07 -2.46 -13.25
C GLU A 75 4.85 -3.39 -13.21
N ASP A 76 4.84 -4.40 -12.35
CA ASP A 76 3.66 -5.24 -12.16
C ASP A 76 2.56 -4.47 -11.42
N ASN A 77 1.34 -4.66 -11.91
CA ASN A 77 0.14 -4.19 -11.25
C ASN A 77 -0.27 -5.18 -10.15
N ILE A 78 -0.61 -4.66 -9.00
CA ILE A 78 -1.04 -5.39 -7.81
C ILE A 78 -2.31 -4.76 -7.24
N ARG A 79 -2.96 -5.50 -6.34
CA ARG A 79 -3.92 -4.99 -5.37
C ARG A 79 -3.43 -5.36 -3.98
N LEU A 80 -3.64 -4.47 -3.01
CA LEU A 80 -3.31 -4.73 -1.62
C LEU A 80 -4.60 -4.90 -0.84
N LYS A 81 -4.83 -6.10 -0.30
CA LYS A 81 -6.04 -6.40 0.48
C LYS A 81 -5.74 -6.44 1.96
N HIS A 82 -6.40 -5.60 2.74
CA HIS A 82 -6.29 -5.59 4.20
C HIS A 82 -6.77 -6.92 4.78
N VAL A 83 -5.97 -7.55 5.64
CA VAL A 83 -6.26 -8.91 6.14
C VAL A 83 -7.51 -8.93 7.02
N THR A 84 -7.61 -7.99 7.97
CA THR A 84 -8.72 -7.98 8.94
C THR A 84 -10.05 -7.64 8.28
N ASP A 85 -10.10 -6.55 7.51
CA ASP A 85 -11.35 -6.01 6.98
C ASP A 85 -11.72 -6.54 5.59
N ARG A 86 -10.79 -7.26 4.93
CA ARG A 86 -10.96 -7.86 3.59
C ARG A 86 -11.20 -6.85 2.45
N ALA A 87 -11.04 -5.56 2.73
CA ALA A 87 -11.15 -4.46 1.78
C ALA A 87 -9.81 -4.19 1.06
N ASN A 88 -9.88 -3.57 -0.11
CA ASN A 88 -8.72 -3.24 -0.94
C ASN A 88 -8.22 -1.83 -0.63
N LEU A 89 -6.90 -1.62 -0.66
CA LEU A 89 -6.31 -0.28 -0.69
C LEU A 89 -6.75 0.43 -1.96
N HIS A 90 -7.40 1.57 -1.80
CA HIS A 90 -8.15 2.25 -2.83
C HIS A 90 -7.81 3.73 -2.89
N SER A 91 -7.91 4.33 -4.07
CA SER A 91 -7.81 5.79 -4.20
C SER A 91 -8.67 6.32 -5.35
N HIS A 92 -9.04 7.59 -5.29
CA HIS A 92 -10.01 8.21 -6.19
C HIS A 92 -9.87 9.73 -6.17
N GLU A 93 -10.46 10.46 -7.10
CA GLU A 93 -10.39 11.93 -7.18
C GLU A 93 -11.23 12.65 -6.10
N ILE A 94 -10.96 12.34 -4.83
CA ILE A 94 -11.55 12.94 -3.63
C ILE A 94 -10.42 13.48 -2.76
N GLU A 95 -10.64 14.64 -2.13
CA GLU A 95 -9.66 15.26 -1.25
C GLU A 95 -9.55 14.50 0.09
N SER A 96 -8.31 14.33 0.56
CA SER A 96 -8.00 13.71 1.84
C SER A 96 -8.44 14.62 3.01
N PRO A 97 -8.75 14.04 4.18
CA PRO A 97 -9.42 14.76 5.26
C PRO A 97 -8.60 15.88 5.92
N VAL A 98 -7.26 15.84 5.84
CA VAL A 98 -6.41 16.81 6.56
C VAL A 98 -5.55 17.65 5.61
N SER A 99 -4.75 17.03 4.76
CA SER A 99 -3.85 17.75 3.84
C SER A 99 -4.53 18.27 2.58
N GLY A 100 -5.70 17.74 2.22
CA GLY A 100 -6.38 18.05 0.95
C GLY A 100 -5.68 17.44 -0.27
N GLN A 101 -4.77 16.48 -0.07
CA GLN A 101 -4.21 15.67 -1.17
C GLN A 101 -5.25 14.66 -1.67
N GLN A 102 -4.89 13.67 -2.47
CA GLN A 102 -5.85 12.65 -2.88
C GLN A 102 -6.09 11.65 -1.75
N GLU A 103 -7.36 11.35 -1.47
CA GLU A 103 -7.76 10.40 -0.44
C GLU A 103 -7.32 8.97 -0.80
N VAL A 104 -6.77 8.28 0.19
CA VAL A 104 -6.55 6.83 0.16
C VAL A 104 -7.42 6.20 1.23
N SER A 105 -8.12 5.13 0.87
CA SER A 105 -9.14 4.47 1.67
C SER A 105 -9.05 2.95 1.53
N CYS A 106 -9.87 2.25 2.32
CA CYS A 106 -10.20 0.85 2.09
C CYS A 106 -11.58 0.77 1.44
N PHE A 107 -11.70 0.04 0.34
CA PHE A 107 -12.92 -0.12 -0.43
C PHE A 107 -13.21 -1.59 -0.80
N GLY A 108 -14.50 -1.91 -0.95
CA GLY A 108 -14.93 -3.23 -1.40
C GLY A 108 -14.72 -4.34 -0.37
N ASN A 109 -14.53 -5.57 -0.85
CA ASN A 109 -14.37 -6.77 -0.03
C ASN A 109 -13.77 -7.93 -0.87
N ASP A 110 -14.06 -9.19 -0.51
CA ASP A 110 -13.63 -10.37 -1.27
C ASP A 110 -14.25 -10.50 -2.66
N ASP A 111 -15.49 -10.03 -2.84
CA ASP A 111 -16.24 -10.14 -4.08
C ASP A 111 -16.40 -8.79 -4.81
N SER A 112 -15.92 -7.70 -4.22
CA SER A 112 -16.06 -6.34 -4.74
C SER A 112 -14.73 -5.63 -4.81
N THR A 113 -14.39 -5.19 -6.02
CA THR A 113 -13.14 -4.50 -6.38
C THR A 113 -13.36 -3.78 -7.71
N ASP A 114 -12.59 -2.73 -7.97
CA ASP A 114 -12.61 -2.00 -9.25
C ASP A 114 -11.19 -1.54 -9.67
N GLU A 115 -11.13 -0.70 -10.70
CA GLU A 115 -9.87 -0.19 -11.27
C GLU A 115 -9.10 0.77 -10.35
N ASN A 116 -9.76 1.32 -9.33
CA ASN A 116 -9.19 2.21 -8.32
C ASN A 116 -8.53 1.45 -7.15
N ASP A 117 -8.56 0.12 -7.18
CA ASP A 117 -7.84 -0.74 -6.24
C ASP A 117 -6.43 -1.12 -6.74
N VAL A 118 -6.08 -0.71 -7.96
CA VAL A 118 -4.89 -1.18 -8.68
C VAL A 118 -3.72 -0.22 -8.47
N TRP A 119 -2.62 -0.78 -7.98
CA TRP A 119 -1.36 -0.09 -7.73
C TRP A 119 -0.24 -0.75 -8.54
N ARG A 120 0.72 0.01 -9.03
CA ARG A 120 1.92 -0.52 -9.69
C ARG A 120 3.11 -0.40 -8.76
N VAL A 121 3.90 -1.47 -8.67
CA VAL A 121 5.14 -1.48 -7.90
C VAL A 121 6.26 -0.93 -8.77
N GLU A 122 6.91 0.15 -8.32
CA GLU A 122 8.02 0.79 -9.02
C GLU A 122 9.24 0.88 -8.10
N GLN A 123 10.44 0.85 -8.67
CA GLN A 123 11.67 1.11 -7.92
C GLN A 123 11.67 2.56 -7.43
N TYR A 124 12.07 2.77 -6.18
CA TYR A 124 12.27 4.15 -5.71
C TYR A 124 13.48 4.81 -6.38
N ASP A 125 14.58 4.08 -6.52
CA ASP A 125 15.78 4.49 -7.26
C ASP A 125 15.97 3.57 -8.47
N GLN A 126 15.77 4.12 -9.68
CA GLN A 126 15.84 3.35 -10.94
C GLN A 126 17.28 2.98 -11.34
N ASP A 127 18.27 3.66 -10.76
CA ASP A 127 19.69 3.38 -11.03
C ASP A 127 20.29 2.39 -10.00
N ASP A 128 19.46 1.85 -9.09
CA ASP A 128 19.91 0.91 -8.07
C ASP A 128 20.12 -0.49 -8.64
N GLU A 129 21.34 -0.75 -9.11
CA GLU A 129 21.81 -2.05 -9.59
C GLU A 129 21.97 -3.10 -8.46
N GLN A 130 21.69 -2.76 -7.19
CA GLN A 130 21.79 -3.70 -6.06
C GLN A 130 20.78 -4.84 -6.17
N TYR A 131 19.61 -4.57 -6.75
CA TYR A 131 18.50 -5.50 -6.79
C TYR A 131 18.22 -5.99 -8.21
N ASP A 132 17.65 -7.20 -8.31
CA ASP A 132 17.11 -7.69 -9.57
C ASP A 132 15.75 -7.03 -9.87
N ASN A 133 15.08 -7.50 -10.92
CA ASN A 133 13.81 -6.90 -11.36
C ASN A 133 12.60 -7.28 -10.47
N PHE A 134 12.82 -7.88 -9.31
CA PHE A 134 11.75 -8.35 -8.41
C PHE A 134 11.66 -7.50 -7.16
N TRP A 135 10.43 -7.31 -6.68
CA TRP A 135 10.16 -6.62 -5.43
C TRP A 135 10.59 -7.49 -4.25
N ARG A 136 11.41 -6.92 -3.34
CA ARG A 136 11.98 -7.63 -2.19
C ARG A 136 11.64 -6.98 -0.85
N VAL A 137 11.71 -7.80 0.20
CA VAL A 137 11.70 -7.35 1.60
C VAL A 137 12.85 -6.36 1.82
N ASP A 138 12.58 -5.32 2.63
CA ASP A 138 13.47 -4.20 2.96
C ASP A 138 13.94 -3.33 1.78
N GLN A 139 13.52 -3.66 0.54
CA GLN A 139 13.81 -2.84 -0.63
C GLN A 139 12.87 -1.63 -0.69
N PRO A 140 13.40 -0.40 -0.81
CA PRO A 140 12.58 0.79 -1.03
C PRO A 140 11.87 0.76 -2.38
N VAL A 141 10.55 0.96 -2.36
CA VAL A 141 9.69 1.01 -3.53
C VAL A 141 8.75 2.21 -3.48
N ILE A 142 8.16 2.47 -4.65
CA ILE A 142 7.02 3.37 -4.83
C ILE A 142 5.81 2.51 -5.20
N LEU A 143 4.63 2.89 -4.69
CA LEU A 143 3.36 2.30 -5.11
C LEU A 143 2.56 3.37 -5.86
N ARG A 144 2.45 3.24 -7.18
CA ARG A 144 1.71 4.19 -8.01
C ARG A 144 0.27 3.73 -8.20
N HIS A 145 -0.68 4.56 -7.83
CA HIS A 145 -2.09 4.32 -8.14
C HIS A 145 -2.29 4.38 -9.66
N VAL A 146 -2.77 3.28 -10.26
CA VAL A 146 -2.80 3.15 -11.73
C VAL A 146 -3.80 4.12 -12.36
N ALA A 147 -4.99 4.27 -11.76
CA ALA A 147 -6.05 5.08 -12.36
C ALA A 147 -5.71 6.59 -12.38
N THR A 148 -5.00 7.09 -11.36
CA THR A 148 -4.72 8.54 -11.22
C THR A 148 -3.25 8.91 -11.43
N GLY A 149 -2.34 7.93 -11.48
CA GLY A 149 -0.91 8.13 -11.64
C GLY A 149 -0.19 8.67 -10.40
N LYS A 150 -0.90 8.94 -9.30
CA LYS A 150 -0.37 9.48 -8.05
C LYS A 150 0.30 8.40 -7.20
N LEU A 151 1.22 8.79 -6.32
CA LEU A 151 2.00 7.86 -5.50
C LEU A 151 1.40 7.70 -4.11
N LEU A 152 1.38 6.48 -3.57
CA LEU A 152 1.03 6.26 -2.17
C LEU A 152 2.01 7.04 -1.30
N HIS A 153 1.48 7.82 -0.38
CA HIS A 153 2.24 8.83 0.35
C HIS A 153 1.82 8.86 1.83
N SER A 154 2.75 9.17 2.72
CA SER A 154 2.43 9.49 4.12
C SER A 154 3.40 10.50 4.69
N HIS A 155 3.00 11.24 5.72
CA HIS A 155 3.78 12.37 6.24
C HIS A 155 3.45 12.62 7.72
N GLU A 156 4.19 13.52 8.38
CA GLU A 156 4.00 13.87 9.80
C GLU A 156 2.74 14.71 10.11
N ILE A 157 1.71 14.63 9.25
CA ILE A 157 0.39 15.19 9.52
C ILE A 157 -0.48 14.08 10.12
N SER A 158 -0.87 14.25 11.39
CA SER A 158 -1.66 13.27 12.12
C SER A 158 -3.17 13.44 11.93
N LEU A 159 -3.86 12.31 11.85
CA LEU A 159 -5.30 12.20 12.07
C LEU A 159 -5.65 12.40 13.55
N ALA A 160 -6.94 12.56 13.85
CA ALA A 160 -7.42 12.87 15.21
C ALA A 160 -7.05 11.83 16.28
N ASP A 161 -6.74 10.61 15.88
CA ASP A 161 -6.35 9.50 16.75
C ASP A 161 -4.84 9.23 16.81
N GLY A 162 -4.03 10.10 16.17
CA GLY A 162 -2.57 10.03 16.19
C GLY A 162 -1.93 9.12 15.13
N GLY A 163 -2.73 8.46 14.28
CA GLY A 163 -2.23 7.87 13.04
C GLY A 163 -1.77 8.96 12.08
N ASN A 164 -0.74 8.72 11.27
CA ASN A 164 -0.37 9.68 10.22
C ASN A 164 -1.29 9.47 9.01
N GLU A 165 -1.73 10.58 8.41
CA GLU A 165 -2.55 10.55 7.20
C GLU A 165 -1.80 9.82 6.07
N VAL A 166 -2.54 9.03 5.29
CA VAL A 166 -2.09 8.39 4.07
C VAL A 166 -2.90 8.94 2.91
N THR A 167 -2.20 9.26 1.83
CA THR A 167 -2.75 9.97 0.68
C THR A 167 -2.16 9.41 -0.60
N ALA A 168 -2.71 9.84 -1.74
CA ALA A 168 -2.03 9.72 -3.02
C ALA A 168 -1.51 11.10 -3.46
N PHE A 169 -0.22 11.20 -3.71
CA PHE A 169 0.48 12.47 -3.91
C PHE A 169 0.91 12.66 -5.37
N GLU A 170 0.86 13.92 -5.82
CA GLU A 170 1.37 14.32 -7.12
C GLU A 170 2.84 14.76 -6.98
N GLY A 171 3.77 13.91 -7.39
CA GLY A 171 5.19 14.18 -7.31
C GLY A 171 5.99 12.94 -6.96
N LEU A 172 7.26 13.15 -6.63
CA LEU A 172 8.14 12.16 -6.00
C LEU A 172 8.98 12.88 -4.95
N ASP A 173 8.87 12.44 -3.70
CA ASP A 173 9.73 12.86 -2.59
C ASP A 173 10.03 11.67 -1.65
N ASP A 174 10.61 11.94 -0.48
CA ASP A 174 10.95 10.89 0.50
C ASP A 174 9.72 10.31 1.22
N ASN A 175 8.55 10.94 1.14
CA ASN A 175 7.31 10.49 1.75
C ASN A 175 6.52 9.49 0.87
N ASP A 176 7.00 9.27 -0.36
CA ASP A 176 6.50 8.23 -1.27
C ASP A 176 7.29 6.91 -1.13
N LYS A 177 8.25 6.85 -0.20
CA LYS A 177 9.16 5.72 -0.02
C LYS A 177 8.59 4.70 0.97
N TRP A 178 8.30 3.50 0.45
CA TRP A 178 7.77 2.38 1.24
C TRP A 178 8.70 1.17 1.16
N ALA A 179 8.62 0.28 2.13
CA ALA A 179 9.30 -1.02 2.09
C ALA A 179 8.47 -2.10 2.77
N VAL A 180 8.55 -3.34 2.31
CA VAL A 180 8.00 -4.48 3.08
C VAL A 180 8.96 -4.77 4.22
N SER A 181 8.44 -4.84 5.45
CA SER A 181 9.24 -5.12 6.64
C SER A 181 8.44 -5.96 7.63
N PHE A 182 9.13 -6.81 8.39
CA PHE A 182 8.53 -7.75 9.35
C PHE A 182 9.07 -7.60 10.78
N ASP A 183 9.75 -6.47 11.05
CA ASP A 183 10.52 -6.16 12.28
C ASP A 183 9.87 -6.62 13.59
#